data_AF-A0A0R1JKW4-F1
#
_entry.id   AF-A0A0R1JKW4-F1
#
_cell.length_a   1.000
_cell.length_b   1.000
_cell.length_c   1.000
_cell.angle_alpha   90.00
_cell.angle_beta   90.00
_cell.angle_gamma   90.00
#
_symmetry.space_group_name_H-M   'P 1'
#
loop_
_entity.id
_entity.type
_entity.pdbx_description
1 polymer ?
#
loop_
_entity_poly.entity_id
_entity_poly.type
_entity_poly.pdbx_seq_one_letter_code
_entity_poly.pdbx_strand_id
1 'polypeptide(L)'
;MVEEGFTHFTARGIAKRMGCSTQPLYLEFQSMGDLKQAVMDEIKNALSVALSRRFTDDPIVDLGLAYIYFALEHRPLYRAVFIEDHFGVDEMREFAITAALKRIADYSPAVPLSDDQRRNTITGLWIVATGIANLMAPGFITVTRTQMIDILRAVIHDFIVNGRFSAAAKPVSFNLTTM
;
A
#
# COMPACT_ATOMS: atom_id res chain seq x y z
N MET A 1 0.71 14.83 -13.39
CA MET A 1 -0.50 14.94 -12.54
C MET A 1 -0.29 14.24 -11.22
N VAL A 2 0.04 12.95 -11.25
CA VAL A 2 0.39 12.17 -10.05
C VAL A 2 1.50 12.80 -9.21
N GLU A 3 2.57 13.29 -9.85
CA GLU A 3 3.72 13.89 -9.14
C GLU A 3 3.49 15.31 -8.60
N GLU A 4 2.41 15.99 -8.97
CA GLU A 4 2.13 17.37 -8.53
C GLU A 4 0.95 17.45 -7.54
N GLY A 5 0.25 16.33 -7.34
CA GLY A 5 -0.95 16.22 -6.52
C GLY A 5 -2.07 17.20 -6.89
N PHE A 6 -3.01 17.39 -5.95
CA PHE A 6 -4.14 18.28 -6.17
C PHE A 6 -3.82 19.78 -6.07
N THR A 7 -2.64 20.15 -5.56
CA THR A 7 -2.20 21.54 -5.40
C THR A 7 -2.14 22.30 -6.74
N HIS A 8 -1.79 21.62 -7.84
CA HIS A 8 -1.75 22.20 -9.20
C HIS A 8 -2.87 21.68 -10.12
N PHE A 9 -3.92 21.11 -9.53
CA PHE A 9 -5.01 20.46 -10.26
C PHE A 9 -6.08 21.49 -10.67
N THR A 10 -5.82 22.14 -11.81
CA THR A 10 -6.74 23.10 -12.44
C THR A 10 -7.03 22.67 -13.87
N ALA A 11 -8.23 23.01 -14.39
CA ALA A 11 -8.58 22.72 -15.78
C ALA A 11 -7.51 23.22 -16.77
N ARG A 12 -6.99 24.44 -16.54
CA ARG A 12 -5.91 25.02 -17.37
C ARG A 12 -4.61 24.24 -17.26
N GLY A 13 -4.21 23.82 -16.06
CA GLY A 13 -3.00 23.02 -15.85
C GLY A 13 -3.10 21.63 -16.51
N ILE A 14 -4.27 21.00 -16.43
CA ILE A 14 -4.55 19.71 -17.06
C ILE A 14 -4.54 19.85 -18.59
N ALA A 15 -5.30 20.80 -19.12
CA ALA A 15 -5.38 21.07 -20.56
C ALA A 15 -4.00 21.38 -21.17
N LYS A 16 -3.18 22.19 -20.48
CA LYS A 16 -1.80 22.47 -20.88
C LYS A 16 -0.95 21.20 -20.98
N ARG A 17 -1.08 20.26 -20.03
CA ARG A 17 -0.37 18.97 -20.07
C ARG A 17 -0.88 18.04 -21.16
N MET A 18 -2.18 18.07 -21.43
CA MET A 18 -2.80 17.27 -22.51
C MET A 18 -2.60 17.88 -23.89
N GLY A 19 -2.03 19.09 -24.00
CA GLY A 19 -1.87 19.79 -25.27
C GLY A 19 -3.19 20.23 -25.90
N CYS A 20 -4.23 20.47 -25.10
CA CYS A 20 -5.57 20.84 -25.57
C CYS A 20 -6.08 22.13 -24.90
N SER A 21 -7.25 22.62 -25.33
CA SER A 21 -7.97 23.68 -24.62
C SER A 21 -8.64 23.14 -23.36
N THR A 22 -9.16 24.00 -22.49
CA THR A 22 -9.92 23.55 -21.31
C THR A 22 -11.31 23.03 -21.66
N GLN A 23 -11.79 23.26 -22.89
CA GLN A 23 -13.17 22.98 -23.28
C GLN A 23 -13.56 21.49 -23.24
N PRO A 24 -12.73 20.52 -23.69
CA PRO A 24 -13.04 19.10 -23.57
C PRO A 24 -13.24 18.65 -22.12
N LEU A 25 -12.50 19.22 -21.16
CA LEU A 25 -12.68 18.87 -19.75
C LEU A 25 -14.05 19.31 -19.21
N TYR A 26 -14.54 20.48 -19.62
CA TYR A 26 -15.85 20.98 -19.21
C TYR A 26 -17.02 20.32 -19.95
N LEU A 27 -16.76 19.59 -21.04
CA LEU A 27 -17.77 18.74 -21.70
C LEU A 27 -17.98 17.42 -20.95
N GLU A 28 -16.90 16.85 -20.40
CA GLU A 28 -16.94 15.58 -19.68
C GLU A 28 -17.25 15.72 -18.19
N PHE A 29 -16.81 16.81 -17.54
CA PHE A 29 -16.94 16.99 -16.08
C PHE A 29 -17.69 18.28 -15.73
N GLN A 30 -18.69 18.17 -14.83
CA GLN A 30 -19.50 19.32 -14.40
C GLN A 30 -18.71 20.30 -13.52
N SER A 31 -17.73 19.80 -12.77
CA SER A 31 -16.87 20.61 -11.91
C SER A 31 -15.46 20.04 -11.77
N MET A 32 -14.54 20.84 -11.23
CA MET A 32 -13.21 20.37 -10.83
C MET A 32 -13.28 19.32 -9.71
N GLY A 33 -14.34 19.34 -8.89
CA GLY A 33 -14.61 18.33 -7.87
C GLY A 33 -14.91 16.98 -8.49
N ASP A 34 -15.72 16.94 -9.54
CA ASP A 34 -16.07 15.69 -10.23
C ASP A 34 -14.84 15.10 -10.93
N LEU A 35 -14.03 15.94 -11.58
CA LEU A 35 -12.77 15.51 -12.18
C LEU A 35 -11.78 15.00 -11.11
N LYS A 36 -11.71 15.66 -9.94
CA LYS A 36 -10.91 15.21 -8.81
C LYS A 36 -11.36 13.81 -8.36
N GLN A 37 -12.66 13.62 -8.19
CA GLN A 37 -13.23 12.34 -7.77
C GLN A 37 -12.97 11.23 -8.79
N ALA A 38 -13.18 11.50 -10.08
CA ALA A 38 -12.90 10.54 -11.14
C ALA A 38 -11.43 10.09 -11.16
N VAL A 39 -10.49 11.02 -10.92
CA VAL A 39 -9.06 10.69 -10.78
C VAL A 39 -8.80 9.83 -9.54
N MET A 40 -9.44 10.15 -8.40
CA MET A 40 -9.33 9.34 -7.18
C MET A 40 -9.85 7.92 -7.40
N ASP A 41 -10.99 7.77 -8.07
CA ASP A 41 -11.60 6.48 -8.35
C ASP A 41 -10.72 5.62 -9.27
N GLU A 42 -10.10 6.24 -10.29
CA GLU A 42 -9.14 5.56 -11.14
C GLU A 42 -7.89 5.09 -10.37
N ILE A 43 -7.37 5.91 -9.46
CA ILE A 43 -6.24 5.53 -8.59
C ILE A 43 -6.64 4.38 -7.65
N LYS A 44 -7.81 4.44 -7.04
CA LYS A 44 -8.35 3.36 -6.18
C LYS A 44 -8.54 2.07 -6.97
N ASN A 45 -9.01 2.14 -8.21
CA ASN A 45 -9.13 1.00 -9.10
C ASN A 45 -7.75 0.40 -9.41
N ALA A 46 -6.78 1.24 -9.80
CA ALA A 46 -5.41 0.80 -10.06
C ALA A 46 -4.77 0.12 -8.83
N LEU A 47 -4.95 0.68 -7.64
CA LEU A 47 -4.51 0.07 -6.38
C LEU A 47 -5.22 -1.26 -6.10
N SER A 48 -6.53 -1.35 -6.33
CA SER A 48 -7.29 -2.59 -6.12
C SER A 48 -6.76 -3.71 -7.02
N VAL A 49 -6.58 -3.41 -8.30
CA VAL A 49 -6.02 -4.36 -9.27
C VAL A 49 -4.62 -4.78 -8.84
N ALA A 50 -3.75 -3.82 -8.51
CA ALA A 50 -2.38 -4.09 -8.11
C ALA A 50 -2.32 -4.98 -6.85
N LEU A 51 -3.03 -4.60 -5.78
CA LEU A 51 -3.05 -5.31 -4.49
C LEU A 51 -3.81 -6.63 -4.53
N SER A 52 -4.62 -6.89 -5.56
CA SER A 52 -5.30 -8.16 -5.75
C SER A 52 -4.41 -9.28 -6.31
N ARG A 53 -3.25 -8.93 -6.90
CA ARG A 53 -2.31 -9.88 -7.52
C ARG A 53 -1.96 -11.02 -6.57
N ARG A 54 -1.88 -12.23 -7.13
CA ARG A 54 -1.53 -13.47 -6.42
C ARG A 54 -0.18 -13.98 -6.93
N PHE A 55 0.67 -14.44 -6.02
CA PHE A 55 2.01 -14.93 -6.31
C PHE A 55 2.33 -16.25 -5.59
N THR A 56 1.61 -16.52 -4.50
CA THR A 56 1.77 -17.66 -3.62
C THR A 56 0.40 -18.19 -3.19
N ASP A 57 0.40 -19.25 -2.40
CA ASP A 57 -0.80 -19.79 -1.75
C ASP A 57 -1.28 -18.94 -0.56
N ASP A 58 -0.38 -18.15 0.06
CA ASP A 58 -0.70 -17.30 1.20
C ASP A 58 -1.20 -15.91 0.75
N PRO A 59 -2.48 -15.57 1.01
CA PRO A 59 -3.05 -14.32 0.56
C PRO A 59 -2.44 -13.09 1.24
N ILE A 60 -1.89 -13.20 2.45
CA ILE A 60 -1.31 -12.08 3.20
C ILE A 60 0.14 -11.83 2.79
N VAL A 61 0.89 -12.90 2.49
CA VAL A 61 2.20 -12.76 1.82
C VAL A 61 2.02 -12.09 0.45
N ASP A 62 1.01 -12.52 -0.31
CA ASP A 62 0.71 -11.93 -1.61
C ASP A 62 0.34 -10.45 -1.53
N LEU A 63 -0.35 -10.02 -0.47
CA LEU A 63 -0.63 -8.61 -0.23
C LEU A 63 0.66 -7.79 -0.06
N GLY A 64 1.63 -8.32 0.71
CA GLY A 64 2.94 -7.70 0.89
C GLY A 64 3.75 -7.65 -0.41
N LEU A 65 3.78 -8.76 -1.17
CA LEU A 65 4.44 -8.81 -2.47
C LEU A 65 3.81 -7.85 -3.48
N ALA A 66 2.48 -7.82 -3.57
CA ALA A 66 1.76 -6.91 -4.45
C ALA A 66 2.07 -5.44 -4.13
N TYR A 67 2.15 -5.10 -2.85
CA TYR A 67 2.58 -3.77 -2.41
C TYR A 67 4.01 -3.45 -2.86
N ILE A 68 4.97 -4.36 -2.65
CA ILE A 68 6.37 -4.17 -3.05
C ILE A 68 6.46 -3.97 -4.57
N TYR A 69 5.84 -4.85 -5.36
CA TYR A 69 5.89 -4.74 -6.81
C TYR A 69 5.20 -3.47 -7.30
N PHE A 70 4.07 -3.07 -6.71
CA PHE A 70 3.44 -1.79 -7.04
C PHE A 70 4.38 -0.61 -6.79
N ALA A 71 5.10 -0.59 -5.67
CA ALA A 71 6.05 0.47 -5.35
C ALA A 71 7.25 0.51 -6.32
N LEU A 72 7.70 -0.64 -6.80
CA LEU A 72 8.81 -0.76 -7.77
C LEU A 72 8.39 -0.43 -9.21
N GLU A 73 7.23 -0.94 -9.65
CA GLU A 73 6.71 -0.83 -11.01
C GLU A 73 6.05 0.55 -11.27
N HIS A 74 5.41 1.14 -10.26
CA HIS A 74 4.62 2.38 -10.37
C HIS A 74 5.13 3.48 -9.42
N ARG A 75 6.45 3.68 -9.38
CA ARG A 75 7.13 4.56 -8.41
C ARG A 75 6.53 5.98 -8.27
N PRO A 76 6.19 6.71 -9.35
CA PRO A 76 5.57 8.03 -9.20
C PRO A 76 4.22 7.99 -8.48
N LEU A 77 3.38 6.99 -8.80
CA LEU A 77 2.07 6.81 -8.18
C LEU A 77 2.18 6.35 -6.74
N TYR A 78 3.10 5.42 -6.46
CA TYR A 78 3.41 5.01 -5.11
C TYR A 78 3.80 6.20 -4.22
N ARG A 79 4.74 7.03 -4.69
CA ARG A 79 5.17 8.21 -3.91
C ARG A 79 4.02 9.16 -3.65
N ALA A 80 3.25 9.48 -4.68
CA ALA A 80 2.15 10.42 -4.56
C ALA A 80 1.06 9.93 -3.57
N VAL A 81 0.76 8.63 -3.57
CA VAL A 81 -0.27 8.03 -2.71
C VAL A 81 0.23 7.78 -1.28
N PHE A 82 1.40 7.17 -1.12
CA PHE A 82 1.85 6.64 0.17
C PHE A 82 2.88 7.51 0.89
N ILE A 83 3.56 8.42 0.19
CA ILE A 83 4.71 9.18 0.72
C ILE A 83 4.44 10.69 0.78
N GLU A 84 3.93 11.28 -0.30
CA GLU A 84 3.90 12.75 -0.51
C GLU A 84 2.56 13.41 -0.20
N ASP A 85 1.52 12.64 0.13
CA ASP A 85 0.20 13.17 0.48
C ASP A 85 -0.45 14.02 -0.63
N HIS A 86 -0.30 13.60 -1.87
CA HIS A 86 -0.82 14.34 -3.02
C HIS A 86 -2.34 14.23 -3.20
N PHE A 87 -2.94 13.21 -2.56
CA PHE A 87 -4.31 12.77 -2.82
C PHE A 87 -5.21 12.76 -1.58
N GLY A 88 -4.77 13.32 -0.45
CA GLY A 88 -5.48 13.20 0.82
C GLY A 88 -5.14 11.86 1.47
N VAL A 89 -4.13 11.90 2.32
CA VAL A 89 -3.51 10.76 3.00
C VAL A 89 -4.56 9.91 3.69
N ASP A 90 -5.55 10.52 4.34
CA ASP A 90 -6.55 9.78 5.11
C ASP A 90 -7.44 8.94 4.20
N GLU A 91 -7.97 9.49 3.10
CA GLU A 91 -8.87 8.75 2.20
C GLU A 91 -8.17 7.58 1.49
N MET A 92 -6.96 7.81 0.97
CA MET A 92 -6.22 6.76 0.27
C MET A 92 -5.66 5.71 1.23
N ARG A 93 -5.20 6.11 2.43
CA ARG A 93 -4.78 5.15 3.46
C ARG A 93 -5.95 4.35 3.97
N GLU A 94 -7.10 4.97 4.24
CA GLU A 94 -8.31 4.26 4.67
C GLU A 94 -8.76 3.25 3.62
N PHE A 95 -8.75 3.62 2.34
CA PHE A 95 -9.07 2.70 1.25
C PHE A 95 -8.14 1.48 1.25
N ALA A 96 -6.82 1.70 1.26
CA ALA A 96 -5.84 0.62 1.24
C ALA A 96 -5.93 -0.27 2.49
N ILE A 97 -6.10 0.33 3.68
CA ILE A 97 -6.23 -0.40 4.95
C ILE A 97 -7.51 -1.23 4.94
N THR A 98 -8.64 -0.67 4.50
CA THR A 98 -9.92 -1.37 4.45
C THR A 98 -9.84 -2.59 3.52
N ALA A 99 -9.21 -2.45 2.35
CA ALA A 99 -8.99 -3.56 1.44
C ALA A 99 -8.10 -4.66 2.07
N ALA A 100 -7.03 -4.27 2.78
CA ALA A 100 -6.16 -5.19 3.48
C ALA A 100 -6.86 -5.91 4.65
N LEU A 101 -7.66 -5.18 5.44
CA LEU A 101 -8.43 -5.74 6.55
C LEU A 101 -9.52 -6.71 6.07
N LYS A 102 -10.16 -6.43 4.94
CA LYS A 102 -11.08 -7.37 4.30
C LYS A 102 -10.37 -8.67 3.94
N ARG A 103 -9.14 -8.58 3.41
CA ARG A 103 -8.36 -9.75 2.99
C ARG A 103 -7.86 -10.60 4.15
N ILE A 104 -7.48 -9.98 5.28
CA ILE A 104 -7.03 -10.71 6.47
C ILE A 104 -8.19 -11.30 7.29
N ALA A 105 -9.41 -10.77 7.14
CA ALA A 105 -10.59 -11.33 7.82
C ALA A 105 -10.87 -12.79 7.44
N ASP A 106 -10.65 -13.16 6.18
CA ASP A 106 -10.83 -14.52 5.66
C ASP A 106 -9.55 -15.39 5.79
N TYR A 107 -8.48 -14.85 6.36
CA TYR A 107 -7.22 -15.58 6.52
C TYR A 107 -7.29 -16.49 7.75
N SER A 108 -7.26 -17.81 7.54
CA SER A 108 -7.45 -18.81 8.62
C SER A 108 -6.58 -18.56 9.88
N PRO A 109 -5.27 -18.25 9.77
CA PRO A 109 -4.44 -17.90 10.93
C PRO A 109 -4.87 -16.63 11.68
N ALA A 110 -5.63 -15.75 11.04
CA ALA A 110 -6.12 -14.49 11.61
C ALA A 110 -7.57 -14.54 12.13
N VAL A 111 -8.26 -15.66 11.98
CA VAL A 111 -9.61 -15.88 12.54
C VAL A 111 -9.68 -15.60 14.06
N PRO A 112 -8.75 -16.08 14.91
CA PRO A 112 -8.85 -15.85 16.36
C PRO A 112 -8.40 -14.45 16.79
N LEU A 113 -7.92 -13.61 15.87
CA LEU A 113 -7.36 -12.30 16.19
C LEU A 113 -8.47 -11.25 16.39
N SER A 114 -8.23 -10.32 17.31
CA SER A 114 -9.02 -9.09 17.38
C SER A 114 -8.79 -8.19 16.16
N ASP A 115 -9.68 -7.24 15.93
CA ASP A 115 -9.53 -6.28 14.84
C ASP A 115 -8.25 -5.44 14.98
N ASP A 116 -7.86 -5.10 16.22
CA ASP A 116 -6.59 -4.43 16.50
C ASP A 116 -5.38 -5.30 16.14
N GLN A 117 -5.43 -6.61 16.45
CA GLN A 117 -4.35 -7.53 16.07
C GLN A 117 -4.26 -7.71 14.56
N ARG A 118 -5.39 -7.77 13.85
CA ARG A 118 -5.42 -7.80 12.38
C ARG A 118 -4.80 -6.53 11.80
N ARG A 119 -5.21 -5.36 12.31
CA ARG A 119 -4.66 -4.05 11.92
C ARG A 119 -3.16 -4.00 12.17
N ASN A 120 -2.71 -4.40 13.36
CA ASN A 120 -1.28 -4.43 13.69
C ASN A 120 -0.50 -5.36 12.75
N THR A 121 -1.05 -6.53 12.42
CA THR A 121 -0.42 -7.47 11.47
C THR A 121 -0.22 -6.85 10.09
N ILE A 122 -1.24 -6.16 9.56
CA ILE A 122 -1.12 -5.42 8.29
C ILE A 122 -0.10 -4.28 8.40
N THR A 123 -0.09 -3.54 9.51
CA THR A 123 0.89 -2.48 9.76
C THR A 123 2.32 -3.02 9.74
N GLY A 124 2.59 -4.13 10.45
CA GLY A 124 3.90 -4.77 10.46
C GLY A 124 4.35 -5.22 9.08
N LEU A 125 3.45 -5.88 8.35
CA LEU A 125 3.66 -6.30 6.96
C LEU A 125 4.07 -5.11 6.07
N TRP A 126 3.33 -4.00 6.15
CA TRP A 126 3.58 -2.82 5.32
C TRP A 126 4.85 -2.07 5.69
N ILE A 127 5.23 -1.99 6.98
CA ILE A 127 6.51 -1.40 7.39
C ILE A 127 7.67 -2.13 6.68
N VAL A 128 7.64 -3.46 6.72
CA VAL A 128 8.69 -4.30 6.13
C VAL A 128 8.65 -4.22 4.59
N ALA A 129 7.47 -4.31 3.99
CA ALA A 129 7.29 -4.17 2.55
C ALA A 129 7.76 -2.79 2.03
N THR A 130 7.49 -1.72 2.78
CA THR A 130 7.97 -0.36 2.49
C THR A 130 9.49 -0.29 2.57
N GLY A 131 10.10 -0.89 3.60
CA GLY A 131 11.56 -0.96 3.73
C GLY A 131 12.21 -1.66 2.54
N ILE A 132 11.67 -2.82 2.15
CA ILE A 132 12.15 -3.55 0.96
C ILE A 132 12.04 -2.68 -0.30
N ALA A 133 10.85 -2.14 -0.57
CA ALA A 133 10.60 -1.35 -1.78
C ALA A 133 11.49 -0.10 -1.86
N ASN A 134 11.57 0.68 -0.78
CA ASN A 134 12.32 1.94 -0.76
C ASN A 134 13.84 1.74 -0.82
N LEU A 135 14.36 0.62 -0.33
CA LEU A 135 15.78 0.29 -0.44
C LEU A 135 16.12 -0.36 -1.79
N MET A 136 15.21 -1.16 -2.36
CA MET A 136 15.41 -1.78 -3.68
C MET A 136 15.25 -0.79 -4.83
N ALA A 137 14.28 0.14 -4.76
CA ALA A 137 13.99 1.09 -5.84
C ALA A 137 15.20 1.95 -6.31
N PRO A 138 16.09 2.43 -5.43
CA PRO A 138 17.35 3.09 -5.83
C PRO A 138 18.53 2.12 -6.00
N GLY A 139 18.36 0.82 -5.78
CA GLY A 139 19.42 -0.19 -5.90
C GLY A 139 20.34 -0.31 -4.67
N PHE A 140 19.95 0.19 -3.49
CA PHE A 140 20.77 0.04 -2.27
C PHE A 140 20.88 -1.40 -1.80
N ILE A 141 19.82 -2.18 -1.97
CA ILE A 141 19.80 -3.61 -1.66
C ILE A 141 19.22 -4.39 -2.84
N THR A 142 19.55 -5.68 -2.90
CA THR A 142 18.87 -6.64 -3.77
C THR A 142 18.26 -7.73 -2.89
N VAL A 143 16.95 -7.88 -2.95
CA VAL A 143 16.21 -8.93 -2.25
C VAL A 143 15.53 -9.80 -3.29
N THR A 144 15.82 -11.11 -3.28
CA THR A 144 15.17 -12.07 -4.19
C THR A 144 13.71 -12.28 -3.81
N ARG A 145 12.89 -12.78 -4.75
CA ARG A 145 11.49 -13.16 -4.46
C ARG A 145 11.37 -14.10 -3.25
N THR A 146 12.25 -15.09 -3.16
CA THR A 146 12.27 -16.06 -2.04
C THR A 146 12.54 -15.35 -0.71
N GLN A 147 13.56 -14.49 -0.66
CA GLN A 147 13.87 -13.71 0.55
C GLN A 147 12.75 -12.75 0.93
N MET A 148 12.06 -12.13 -0.04
CA MET A 148 10.88 -11.31 0.23
C MET A 148 9.78 -12.16 0.89
N ILE A 149 9.47 -13.34 0.33
CA ILE A 149 8.48 -14.26 0.91
C ILE A 149 8.86 -14.67 2.33
N ASP A 150 10.12 -15.04 2.56
CA ASP A 150 10.60 -15.49 3.88
C ASP A 150 10.45 -14.39 4.93
N ILE A 151 10.88 -13.17 4.60
CA ILE A 151 10.79 -12.00 5.48
C ILE A 151 9.32 -11.66 5.77
N LEU A 152 8.46 -11.63 4.75
CA LEU A 152 7.04 -11.32 4.93
C LEU A 152 6.35 -12.38 5.80
N ARG A 153 6.61 -13.67 5.57
CA ARG A 153 6.10 -14.77 6.40
C ARG A 153 6.55 -14.65 7.85
N ALA A 154 7.84 -14.36 8.08
CA ALA A 154 8.37 -14.20 9.43
C ALA A 154 7.66 -13.07 10.19
N VAL A 155 7.43 -11.93 9.53
CA VAL A 155 6.72 -10.78 10.12
C VAL A 155 5.26 -11.10 10.39
N ILE A 156 4.55 -11.69 9.42
CA ILE A 156 3.14 -12.09 9.59
C ILE A 156 3.01 -13.04 10.79
N HIS A 157 3.85 -14.08 10.82
CA HIS A 157 3.86 -15.05 11.91
C HIS A 157 4.12 -14.40 13.27
N ASP A 158 5.14 -13.55 13.37
CA ASP A 158 5.50 -12.88 14.63
C ASP A 158 4.37 -11.96 15.13
N PHE A 159 3.75 -11.20 14.23
CA PHE A 159 2.62 -10.33 14.59
C PHE A 159 1.40 -11.12 15.07
N ILE A 160 1.08 -12.24 14.41
CA ILE A 160 -0.06 -13.10 14.78
C ILE A 160 0.21 -13.82 16.12
N VAL A 161 1.37 -14.46 16.28
CA VAL A 161 1.67 -15.34 17.43
C VAL A 161 2.05 -14.56 18.68
N ASN A 162 2.72 -13.42 18.51
CA ASN A 162 3.24 -12.61 19.61
C ASN A 162 2.45 -11.32 19.84
N GLY A 163 1.40 -11.05 19.05
CA GLY A 163 0.51 -9.91 19.25
C GLY A 163 1.27 -8.58 19.23
N ARG A 164 2.23 -8.42 18.31
CA ARG A 164 3.05 -7.21 18.21
C ARG A 164 2.18 -5.95 18.12
N PHE A 165 2.66 -4.88 18.74
CA PHE A 165 1.96 -3.59 18.91
C PHE A 165 0.67 -3.64 19.74
N SER A 166 0.33 -4.77 20.37
CA SER A 166 -0.76 -4.81 21.36
C SER A 166 -0.22 -4.67 22.79
N ALA A 167 -1.09 -4.33 23.74
CA ALA A 167 -0.75 -4.33 25.17
C ALA A 167 -0.37 -5.73 25.69
N ALA A 168 -0.79 -6.80 25.00
CA ALA A 168 -0.48 -8.19 25.33
C ALA A 168 0.73 -8.74 24.54
N ALA A 169 1.53 -7.87 23.91
CA ALA A 169 2.67 -8.29 23.11
C ALA A 169 3.68 -9.08 23.95
N LYS A 170 4.02 -10.29 23.52
CA LYS A 170 5.05 -11.11 24.18
C LYS A 170 6.43 -10.44 23.99
N PRO A 171 7.28 -10.30 25.01
CA PRO A 171 8.58 -9.66 24.83
C PRO A 171 9.47 -10.43 23.84
N VAL A 172 10.32 -9.70 23.11
CA VAL A 172 11.41 -10.33 22.32
C VAL A 172 12.56 -10.61 23.29
N SER A 173 12.87 -11.89 23.52
CA SER A 173 14.06 -12.29 24.28
C SER A 173 15.15 -12.75 23.32
N PHE A 174 16.31 -12.09 23.38
CA PHE A 174 17.52 -12.51 22.68
C PHE A 174 18.40 -13.32 23.64
N ASN A 175 17.84 -14.38 24.24
CA ASN A 175 18.66 -15.35 24.98
C ASN A 175 19.49 -16.14 23.96
N LEU A 176 20.52 -15.48 23.43
CA LEU A 176 21.56 -16.04 22.59
C LEU A 176 22.51 -16.86 23.47
N THR A 177 21.98 -17.87 24.15
CA THR A 177 22.80 -18.88 24.80
C THR A 177 23.25 -19.84 23.72
N THR A 178 24.36 -19.46 23.08
CA THR A 178 25.36 -20.31 22.39
C THR A 178 24.84 -21.51 21.60
N MET A 179 24.90 -21.40 20.26
CA MET A 179 25.33 -22.53 19.42
C MET A 179 26.86 -22.53 19.33
#